data_AF-A0A2P2M6M3-F1
#
_entry.id   AF-A0A2P2M6M3-F1
#
_cell.length_a   1.000
_cell.length_b   1.000
_cell.length_c   1.000
_cell.angle_alpha   90.00
_cell.angle_beta   90.00
_cell.angle_gamma   90.00
#
_symmetry.space_group_name_H-M   'P 1'
#
loop_
_entity.id
_entity.type
_entity.pdbx_description
1 polymer ?
#
loop_
_entity_poly.entity_id
_entity_poly.type
_entity_poly.pdbx_seq_one_letter_code
_entity_poly.pdbx_strand_id
1 'polypeptide(L)'
;MGKYFCSECKFFDDDISKWQYHCSECGICRTGGEENFFHCSKCGCCYSILMKDSHNCIERVMHHDCPVCFEFIFDTTKDITVLPCGHTIHLECVEEMEQHLQYACPVCSKSYCDTSRVWERLDQEVYLAQLGALLCEMHCLDVF
;
A
#
# COMPACT_ATOMS: atom_id res chain seq x y z
N MET A 1 -29.06 21.65 0.70
CA MET A 1 -29.55 20.88 1.85
C MET A 1 -29.16 19.47 1.52
N GLY A 2 -28.17 18.92 2.23
CA GLY A 2 -27.46 17.68 1.87
C GLY A 2 -28.39 16.61 1.33
N LYS A 3 -28.26 16.27 0.04
CA LYS A 3 -29.08 15.22 -0.59
C LYS A 3 -28.84 13.86 0.05
N TYR A 4 -27.62 13.63 0.54
CA TYR A 4 -27.28 12.58 1.47
C TYR A 4 -27.02 13.18 2.86
N PHE A 5 -27.57 12.54 3.89
CA PHE A 5 -27.31 12.88 5.28
C PHE A 5 -27.19 11.60 6.12
N CYS A 6 -26.07 11.47 6.84
CA CYS A 6 -25.89 10.47 7.87
C CYS A 6 -26.00 11.10 9.26
N SER A 7 -26.99 10.68 10.04
CA SER A 7 -27.22 11.18 11.39
C SER A 7 -26.21 10.67 12.42
N GLU A 8 -25.59 9.50 12.17
CA GLU A 8 -24.58 8.90 13.04
C GLU A 8 -23.24 9.63 12.90
N CYS A 9 -22.75 9.78 11.67
CA CYS A 9 -21.50 10.49 11.38
C CYS A 9 -21.63 12.02 11.33
N LYS A 10 -22.86 12.56 11.42
CA LYS A 10 -23.16 13.99 11.20
C LYS A 10 -22.62 14.52 9.86
N PHE A 11 -22.61 13.65 8.84
CA PHE A 11 -22.03 13.91 7.53
C PHE A 11 -23.12 14.27 6.53
N PHE A 12 -22.85 15.29 5.70
CA PHE A 12 -23.73 15.77 4.65
C PHE A 12 -22.97 15.80 3.34
N ASP A 13 -23.57 15.28 2.27
CA ASP A 13 -23.03 15.36 0.91
C ASP A 13 -24.18 15.67 -0.06
N ASP A 14 -23.97 16.60 -0.98
CA ASP A 14 -24.96 16.94 -2.01
C ASP A 14 -24.80 16.05 -3.27
N ASP A 15 -23.68 15.35 -3.41
CA ASP A 15 -23.38 14.49 -4.56
C ASP A 15 -23.84 13.04 -4.34
N ILE A 16 -25.09 12.74 -4.67
CA ILE A 16 -25.65 11.38 -4.59
C ILE A 16 -25.05 10.40 -5.61
N SER A 17 -24.25 10.86 -6.57
CA SER A 17 -23.67 9.98 -7.59
C SER A 17 -22.55 9.08 -7.05
N LYS A 18 -22.10 9.31 -5.81
CA LYS A 18 -21.13 8.45 -5.11
C LYS A 18 -21.79 7.27 -4.39
N TRP A 19 -23.12 7.19 -4.36
CA TRP A 19 -23.86 6.10 -3.72
C TRP A 19 -23.41 5.88 -2.27
N GLN A 20 -23.44 6.95 -1.47
CA GLN A 20 -23.02 6.92 -0.07
C GLN A 20 -23.93 6.01 0.75
N TYR A 21 -23.34 5.27 1.67
CA TYR A 21 -24.06 4.47 2.67
C TYR A 21 -23.30 4.49 3.99
N HIS A 22 -24.00 4.24 5.10
CA HIS A 22 -23.36 4.10 6.41
C HIS A 22 -23.19 2.62 6.74
N CYS A 23 -21.99 2.18 7.09
CA CYS A 23 -21.77 0.83 7.60
C CYS A 23 -21.76 0.86 9.13
N SER A 24 -22.82 0.33 9.76
CA SER A 24 -22.95 0.35 11.22
C SER A 24 -21.86 -0.46 11.95
N GLU A 25 -21.33 -1.52 11.34
CA GLU A 25 -20.23 -2.29 11.92
C GLU A 25 -18.90 -1.52 11.90
N CYS A 26 -18.66 -0.68 10.87
CA CYS A 26 -17.48 0.18 10.80
C CYS A 26 -17.65 1.51 11.55
N GLY A 27 -18.89 1.98 11.71
CA GLY A 27 -19.20 3.29 12.29
C GLY A 27 -18.89 4.49 11.39
N ILE A 28 -18.69 4.27 10.09
CA ILE A 28 -18.33 5.33 9.13
C ILE A 28 -19.12 5.23 7.82
N CYS A 29 -19.29 6.38 7.16
CA CYS A 29 -19.86 6.46 5.82
C CYS A 29 -18.85 5.97 4.77
N ARG A 30 -19.34 5.17 3.81
CA ARG A 30 -18.62 4.66 2.65
C ARG A 30 -19.35 5.08 1.37
N THR A 31 -18.73 4.86 0.22
CA THR A 31 -19.26 5.15 -1.12
C THR A 31 -19.30 3.89 -1.97
N GLY A 32 -20.09 3.89 -3.04
CA GLY A 32 -20.18 2.81 -4.03
C GLY A 32 -21.40 1.90 -3.91
N GLY A 33 -22.38 2.25 -3.07
CA GLY A 33 -23.64 1.53 -2.89
C GLY A 33 -23.52 0.35 -1.93
N GLU A 34 -24.36 0.31 -0.89
CA GLU A 34 -24.32 -0.72 0.16
C GLU A 34 -24.42 -2.14 -0.41
N GLU A 35 -25.21 -2.32 -1.47
CA GLU A 35 -25.44 -3.60 -2.14
C GLU A 35 -24.19 -4.18 -2.81
N ASN A 36 -23.18 -3.35 -3.08
CA ASN A 36 -21.94 -3.76 -3.75
C ASN A 36 -20.85 -4.16 -2.74
N PHE A 37 -21.11 -4.04 -1.44
CA PHE A 37 -20.14 -4.32 -0.39
C PHE A 37 -20.69 -5.27 0.68
N PHE A 38 -19.78 -5.91 1.40
CA PHE A 38 -20.10 -6.64 2.61
C PHE A 38 -19.09 -6.29 3.70
N HIS A 39 -19.53 -6.28 4.95
CA HIS A 39 -18.62 -6.15 6.10
C HIS A 39 -18.07 -7.54 6.47
N CYS A 40 -16.75 -7.64 6.59
CA CYS A 40 -16.11 -8.84 7.13
C CYS A 40 -15.77 -8.60 8.61
N SER A 41 -16.55 -9.15 9.52
CA SER A 41 -16.39 -8.90 10.97
C SER A 41 -15.06 -9.40 11.53
N LYS A 42 -14.39 -10.35 10.87
CA LYS A 42 -13.03 -10.80 11.26
C LYS A 42 -11.96 -9.80 10.83
N CYS A 43 -12.02 -9.27 9.62
CA CYS A 43 -11.12 -8.20 9.19
C CYS A 43 -11.45 -6.85 9.86
N GLY A 44 -12.72 -6.67 10.25
CA GLY A 44 -13.29 -5.41 10.70
C GLY A 44 -13.42 -4.39 9.57
N CYS A 45 -13.56 -4.82 8.31
CA CYS A 45 -13.49 -3.94 7.13
C CYS A 45 -14.57 -4.27 6.08
N CYS A 46 -14.98 -3.27 5.31
CA CYS A 46 -15.88 -3.44 4.16
C CYS A 46 -15.10 -3.79 2.90
N TYR A 47 -15.52 -4.85 2.20
CA TYR A 47 -14.97 -5.25 0.90
C TYR A 47 -16.07 -5.32 -0.15
N SER A 48 -15.70 -5.26 -1.42
CA SER A 48 -16.64 -5.55 -2.51
C SER A 48 -17.21 -6.97 -2.38
N ILE A 49 -18.49 -7.16 -2.71
CA ILE A 49 -19.12 -8.48 -2.78
C ILE A 49 -18.36 -9.49 -3.64
N LEU A 50 -17.58 -9.03 -4.62
CA LEU A 50 -16.72 -9.86 -5.47
C LEU A 50 -15.61 -10.56 -4.67
N MET A 51 -15.25 -10.04 -3.50
CA MET A 51 -14.19 -10.55 -2.63
C MET A 51 -14.68 -11.46 -1.50
N LYS A 52 -15.99 -11.72 -1.42
CA LYS A 52 -16.62 -12.41 -0.28
C LYS A 52 -15.95 -13.73 0.07
N ASP A 53 -15.63 -14.53 -0.94
CA ASP A 53 -15.05 -15.87 -0.77
C ASP A 53 -13.57 -15.96 -1.18
N SER A 54 -12.96 -14.85 -1.63
CA SER A 54 -11.61 -14.84 -2.21
C SER A 54 -10.60 -13.98 -1.45
N HIS A 55 -11.04 -13.10 -0.54
CA HIS A 55 -10.11 -12.26 0.22
C HIS A 55 -9.33 -13.09 1.25
N ASN A 56 -8.04 -12.76 1.39
CA ASN A 56 -7.22 -13.31 2.47
C ASN A 56 -7.62 -12.66 3.80
N CYS A 57 -8.50 -13.34 4.55
CA CYS A 57 -9.11 -12.80 5.76
C CYS A 57 -8.13 -12.80 6.95
N ILE A 58 -7.42 -11.68 7.08
CA ILE A 58 -6.48 -11.38 8.17
C ILE A 58 -7.17 -10.44 9.17
N GLU A 59 -7.10 -10.77 10.45
CA GLU A 59 -7.71 -9.97 11.50
C GLU A 59 -7.11 -8.57 11.54
N ARG A 60 -8.00 -7.55 11.56
CA ARG A 60 -7.63 -6.14 11.75
C ARG A 60 -6.56 -5.63 10.78
N VAL A 61 -6.54 -6.15 9.55
CA VAL A 61 -5.49 -5.85 8.57
C VAL A 61 -5.40 -4.38 8.16
N MET A 62 -6.41 -3.55 8.43
CA MET A 62 -6.40 -2.10 8.16
C MET A 62 -6.35 -1.23 9.43
N HIS A 63 -6.33 -1.84 10.62
CA HIS A 63 -6.34 -1.11 11.90
C HIS A 63 -4.90 -0.83 12.38
N HIS A 64 -4.12 -0.22 11.52
CA HIS A 64 -2.76 0.23 11.81
C HIS A 64 -2.45 1.49 10.99
N ASP A 65 -1.40 2.20 11.39
CA ASP A 65 -0.93 3.37 10.66
C ASP A 65 -0.11 2.94 9.44
N CYS A 66 -0.23 3.70 8.35
CA CYS A 66 0.63 3.52 7.19
C CYS A 66 2.10 3.64 7.62
N PRO A 67 2.95 2.63 7.33
CA PRO A 67 4.34 2.62 7.79
C PRO A 67 5.24 3.68 7.13
N VAL A 68 4.71 4.42 6.15
CA VAL A 68 5.43 5.46 5.41
C VAL A 68 5.03 6.85 5.91
N CYS A 69 3.73 7.18 5.90
CA CYS A 69 3.24 8.51 6.27
C CYS A 69 2.69 8.60 7.71
N PHE A 70 2.56 7.48 8.41
CA PHE A 70 2.02 7.38 9.77
C PHE A 70 0.57 7.85 9.93
N GLU A 71 -0.19 7.93 8.83
CA GLU A 71 -1.63 8.17 8.87
C GLU A 71 -2.39 6.85 9.07
N PHE A 72 -3.46 6.92 9.86
CA PHE A 72 -4.32 5.76 10.11
C PHE A 72 -5.02 5.28 8.83
N ILE A 73 -5.00 3.98 8.58
CA ILE A 73 -5.47 3.41 7.30
C ILE A 73 -6.99 3.23 7.26
N PHE A 74 -7.61 2.87 8.37
CA PHE A 74 -8.99 2.36 8.36
C PHE A 74 -10.05 3.37 7.85
N ASP A 75 -9.91 4.63 8.24
CA ASP A 75 -10.83 5.73 7.95
C ASP A 75 -10.28 6.74 6.92
N THR A 76 -9.14 6.41 6.30
CA THR A 76 -8.55 7.24 5.25
C THR A 76 -9.44 7.26 3.99
N THR A 77 -9.42 8.40 3.29
CA THR A 77 -10.04 8.54 1.96
C THR A 77 -9.06 8.26 0.83
N LYS A 78 -7.78 8.04 1.15
CA LYS A 78 -6.73 7.73 0.19
C LYS A 78 -6.85 6.29 -0.30
N ASP A 79 -6.44 6.04 -1.53
CA ASP A 79 -6.37 4.68 -2.04
C ASP A 79 -5.37 3.86 -1.24
N ILE A 80 -5.75 2.61 -0.93
CA ILE A 80 -4.93 1.66 -0.19
C ILE A 80 -4.64 0.45 -1.07
N THR A 81 -3.47 -0.16 -0.85
CA THR A 81 -3.06 -1.38 -1.51
C THR A 81 -2.60 -2.40 -0.48
N VAL A 82 -2.83 -3.68 -0.76
CA VAL A 82 -2.33 -4.80 0.05
C VAL A 82 -1.16 -5.40 -0.70
N LEU A 83 0.03 -5.30 -0.12
CA LEU A 83 1.22 -5.90 -0.69
C LEU A 83 1.09 -7.44 -0.75
N PRO A 84 1.84 -8.16 -1.59
CA PRO A 84 1.82 -9.62 -1.66
C PRO A 84 2.14 -10.31 -0.32
N CYS A 85 2.86 -9.62 0.57
CA CYS A 85 3.15 -10.10 1.92
C CYS A 85 1.97 -9.95 2.90
N GLY A 86 0.88 -9.31 2.51
CA GLY A 86 -0.34 -9.11 3.30
C GLY A 86 -0.44 -7.78 4.05
N HIS A 87 0.62 -6.96 4.09
CA HIS A 87 0.58 -5.65 4.75
C HIS A 87 -0.09 -4.59 3.88
N THR A 88 -0.93 -3.77 4.49
CA THR A 88 -1.65 -2.66 3.82
C THR A 88 -0.88 -1.36 3.96
N ILE A 89 -0.77 -0.61 2.86
CA ILE A 89 -0.09 0.69 2.74
C ILE A 89 -0.94 1.56 1.80
N HIS A 90 -0.89 2.89 1.93
CA HIS A 90 -1.46 3.79 0.91
C HIS A 90 -0.80 3.57 -0.45
N LEU A 91 -1.59 3.63 -1.52
CA LEU A 91 -1.09 3.46 -2.89
C LEU A 91 -0.02 4.52 -3.22
N GLU A 92 -0.28 5.79 -2.90
CA GLU A 92 0.67 6.89 -3.09
C GLU A 92 2.00 6.66 -2.36
N CYS A 93 1.96 6.08 -1.15
CA CYS A 93 3.16 5.77 -0.38
C CYS A 93 3.97 4.62 -1.01
N VAL A 94 3.30 3.63 -1.62
CA VAL A 94 3.98 2.59 -2.38
C VAL A 94 4.63 3.17 -3.64
N GLU A 95 3.93 4.06 -4.36
CA GLU A 95 4.48 4.76 -5.53
C GLU A 95 5.71 5.61 -5.16
N GLU A 96 5.68 6.31 -4.02
CA GLU A 96 6.83 7.06 -3.50
C GLU A 96 8.01 6.14 -3.16
N MET A 97 7.76 5.01 -2.49
CA MET A 97 8.79 4.00 -2.23
C MET A 97 9.45 3.50 -3.53
N GLU A 98 8.65 3.23 -4.57
CA GLU A 98 9.15 2.80 -5.87
C GLU A 98 10.01 3.87 -6.57
N GLN A 99 9.65 5.15 -6.45
CA GLN A 99 10.46 6.27 -6.95
C GLN A 99 11.83 6.35 -6.26
N HIS A 100 11.92 5.92 -5.01
CA HIS A 100 13.15 5.84 -4.23
C HIS A 100 13.87 4.49 -4.30
N LEU A 101 13.48 3.62 -5.24
CA LEU A 101 14.05 2.27 -5.41
C LEU A 101 13.92 1.37 -4.17
N GLN A 102 12.92 1.62 -3.32
CA GLN A 102 12.64 0.83 -2.12
C GLN A 102 11.53 -0.18 -2.41
N TYR A 103 11.91 -1.42 -2.70
CA TYR A 103 10.95 -2.46 -3.12
C TYR A 103 10.64 -3.50 -2.04
N ALA A 104 11.11 -3.26 -0.82
CA ALA A 104 10.89 -4.12 0.34
C ALA A 104 9.78 -3.54 1.22
N CYS A 105 8.87 -4.40 1.68
CA CYS A 105 7.85 -3.99 2.64
C CYS A 105 8.51 -3.43 3.90
N PRO A 106 8.17 -2.21 4.36
CA PRO A 106 8.79 -1.60 5.54
C PRO A 106 8.45 -2.34 6.84
N VAL A 107 7.43 -3.20 6.83
CA VAL A 107 6.99 -3.98 8.00
C VAL A 107 7.74 -5.31 8.13
N CYS A 108 7.97 -6.02 7.02
CA CYS A 108 8.51 -7.39 7.07
C CYS A 108 9.68 -7.66 6.11
N SER A 109 10.17 -6.64 5.42
CA SER A 109 11.31 -6.68 4.50
C SER A 109 11.17 -7.63 3.28
N LYS A 110 9.98 -8.22 3.06
CA LYS A 110 9.71 -9.00 1.84
C LYS A 110 9.56 -8.07 0.64
N SER A 111 10.18 -8.43 -0.48
CA SER A 111 9.99 -7.73 -1.75
C SER A 111 8.54 -7.85 -2.24
N TYR A 112 7.98 -6.76 -2.76
CA TYR A 112 6.59 -6.74 -3.24
C TYR A 112 6.44 -6.55 -4.75
N CYS A 113 7.53 -6.32 -5.49
CA CYS A 113 7.54 -6.27 -6.94
C CYS A 113 8.74 -7.05 -7.50
N ASP A 114 8.77 -7.25 -8.82
CA ASP A 114 9.96 -7.77 -9.49
C ASP A 114 11.12 -6.76 -9.33
N THR A 115 12.26 -7.26 -8.84
CA THR A 115 13.47 -6.49 -8.57
C THR A 115 14.58 -6.80 -9.58
N SER A 116 14.31 -7.60 -10.62
CA SER A 116 15.25 -7.97 -11.69
C SER A 116 16.07 -6.79 -12.21
N ARG A 117 15.41 -5.68 -12.57
CA ARG A 117 16.07 -4.45 -13.05
C ARG A 117 16.98 -3.78 -12.02
N VAL A 118 16.68 -3.91 -10.74
CA VAL A 118 17.51 -3.38 -9.65
C VAL A 118 18.75 -4.24 -9.50
N TRP A 119 18.58 -5.56 -9.51
CA TRP A 119 19.70 -6.52 -9.49
C TRP A 119 20.62 -6.33 -10.69
N GLU A 120 20.09 -6.18 -11.90
CA GLU A 120 20.90 -5.90 -13.10
C GLU A 120 21.75 -4.63 -12.97
N ARG A 121 21.19 -3.56 -12.37
CA ARG A 121 21.94 -2.32 -12.12
C ARG A 121 23.01 -2.50 -11.04
N LEU A 122 22.69 -3.18 -9.95
CA LEU A 122 23.65 -3.48 -8.89
C LEU A 122 24.79 -4.36 -9.42
N ASP A 123 24.49 -5.38 -10.22
CA ASP A 123 25.47 -6.25 -10.85
C ASP A 123 26.44 -5.46 -11.75
N GLN A 124 25.92 -4.47 -12.50
CA GLN A 124 26.76 -3.56 -13.29
C GLN A 124 27.67 -2.70 -12.41
N GLU A 125 27.14 -2.12 -11.33
CA GLU A 125 27.93 -1.30 -10.39
C GLU A 125 29.02 -2.12 -9.69
N VAL A 126 28.71 -3.34 -9.26
CA VAL A 126 29.67 -4.29 -8.68
C VAL A 126 30.76 -4.64 -9.69
N TYR A 127 30.39 -4.94 -10.94
CA TYR A 127 31.33 -5.24 -12.01
C TYR A 127 32.28 -4.05 -12.29
N LEU A 128 31.75 -2.83 -12.38
CA LEU A 128 32.55 -1.63 -12.58
C LEU A 128 33.48 -1.35 -11.40
N ALA A 129 33.01 -1.55 -10.16
CA ALA A 129 33.83 -1.40 -8.96
C ALA A 129 35.00 -2.42 -8.92
N GLN A 130 34.73 -3.67 -9.29
CA GLN A 130 35.76 -4.72 -9.39
C GLN A 130 36.80 -4.40 -10.47
N LEU A 131 36.37 -3.93 -11.65
CA LEU A 131 37.29 -3.48 -12.70
C LEU A 131 38.14 -2.29 -12.24
N GLY A 132 37.54 -1.32 -11.55
CA GLY A 132 38.26 -0.18 -10.99
C GLY A 132 39.32 -0.61 -9.97
N ALA A 133 39.02 -1.60 -9.13
CA ALA A 133 39.98 -2.16 -8.18
C ALA A 133 41.17 -2.84 -8.89
N LEU A 134 40.91 -3.65 -9.93
CA LEU A 134 41.95 -4.31 -10.73
C LEU A 134 42.86 -3.32 -11.46
N LEU A 135 42.29 -2.26 -12.04
CA LEU A 135 43.08 -1.21 -12.70
C LEU A 135 43.95 -0.44 -11.70
N CYS A 136 43.46 -0.21 -10.48
CA CYS A 136 44.24 0.39 -9.40
C CYS A 136 45.42 -0.51 -8.99
N GLU A 137 45.20 -1.82 -8.84
CA GLU A 137 46.27 -2.79 -8.54
C GLU A 137 47.33 -2.84 -9.65
N MET A 138 46.93 -2.84 -10.92
CA MET A 138 47.86 -2.78 -12.05
C MET A 138 48.67 -1.48 -12.05
N HIS A 139 48.03 -0.33 -11.82
CA HIS A 139 48.72 0.96 -11.73
C HIS A 139 49.69 1.04 -10.52
N CYS A 140 49.46 0.30 -9.44
CA CYS A 140 50.40 0.21 -8.32
C CYS A 140 51.63 -0.66 -8.61
N LEU A 141 51.55 -1.60 -9.56
CA LEU A 141 52.67 -2.46 -9.97
C LEU A 141 53.59 -1.79 -11.01
N ASP A 142 53.14 -0.72 -11.67
CA ASP A 142 53.92 0.06 -12.65
C ASP A 142 54.74 1.22 -12.03
N VAL A 143 54.78 1.34 -10.70
CA VAL A 143 55.56 2.37 -9.96
C VAL A 143 56.78 1.76 -9.22
N PHE A 144 57.15 0.52 -9.51
CA PHE A 144 58.37 -0.13 -8.99
C PHE A 144 59.35 -0.53 -10.10
#